data_AF-A0A0K6IMK9-F1
#
_entry.id   AF-A0A0K6IMK9-F1
#
_cell.length_a   1.000
_cell.length_b   1.000
_cell.length_c   1.000
_cell.angle_alpha   90.00
_cell.angle_beta   90.00
_cell.angle_gamma   90.00
#
_symmetry.space_group_name_H-M   'P 1'
#
loop_
_entity.id
_entity.type
_entity.pdbx_description
1 polymer ?
#
loop_
_entity_poly.entity_id
_entity_poly.type
_entity_poly.pdbx_seq_one_letter_code
_entity_poly.pdbx_strand_id
1 'polypeptide(L)'
;MINTSFEQRTERRNRLIGLLRSETYWKTSDLREQLGVSQRTLMRELAELKRAGYPIESERGRGGGIRLNGRWGVNRLQLNHQEVVELILSLAIMESLQSPLLTSNLKAIKQKLFQAFPQEQRSAVSNLRKRIMIGSNAGADTVSRYVTPEHTISESIAEAFLEQYGLEIDYESDSGAQTTRVIEAHYILLNWPIWYITAWDHLREDSRMFRIDRIKNARIVASRFSLKPIEDFIGIYTPYYQSI
;
A
#
# COMPACT_ATOMS: atom_id res chain seq x y z
N MET A 1 -32.04 18.43 4.99
CA MET A 1 -32.80 17.20 5.36
C MET A 1 -32.29 15.90 4.71
N ILE A 2 -31.32 15.93 3.78
CA ILE A 2 -30.80 14.70 3.12
C ILE A 2 -29.76 13.95 3.99
N ASN A 3 -28.96 14.65 4.79
CA ASN A 3 -27.91 14.04 5.63
C ASN A 3 -28.45 13.04 6.67
N THR A 4 -29.55 13.37 7.35
CA THR A 4 -30.10 12.54 8.42
C THR A 4 -30.56 11.16 7.94
N SER A 5 -31.14 11.07 6.73
CA SER A 5 -31.60 9.80 6.14
C SER A 5 -30.44 8.90 5.68
N PHE A 6 -29.36 9.50 5.18
CA PHE A 6 -28.17 8.78 4.76
C PHE A 6 -27.37 8.26 5.97
N GLU A 7 -27.21 9.08 7.01
CA GLU A 7 -26.57 8.71 8.27
C GLU A 7 -27.35 7.57 8.95
N GLN A 8 -28.67 7.68 9.06
CA GLN A 8 -29.53 6.62 9.61
C GLN A 8 -29.42 5.30 8.83
N ARG A 9 -29.31 5.35 7.50
CA ARG A 9 -29.11 4.14 6.68
C ARG A 9 -27.72 3.54 6.87
N THR A 10 -26.70 4.37 7.03
CA THR A 10 -25.32 3.93 7.24
C THR A 10 -25.15 3.30 8.62
N GLU A 11 -25.68 3.93 9.64
CA GLU A 11 -25.70 3.41 11.01
C GLU A 11 -26.47 2.08 11.10
N ARG A 12 -27.67 2.01 10.50
CA ARG A 12 -28.45 0.76 10.47
C ARG A 12 -27.70 -0.38 9.78
N ARG A 13 -27.04 -0.10 8.65
CA ARG A 13 -26.24 -1.08 7.93
C ARG A 13 -25.03 -1.57 8.75
N ASN A 14 -24.36 -0.67 9.48
CA ASN A 14 -23.29 -1.04 10.40
C ASN A 14 -23.81 -1.92 11.54
N ARG A 15 -25.00 -1.61 12.09
CA ARG A 15 -25.67 -2.45 13.09
C ARG A 15 -26.02 -3.84 12.54
N LEU A 16 -26.57 -3.92 11.34
CA LEU A 16 -26.86 -5.20 10.67
C LEU A 16 -25.60 -6.04 10.48
N ILE A 17 -24.49 -5.44 10.04
CA ILE A 17 -23.20 -6.15 9.92
C ILE A 17 -22.71 -6.63 11.30
N GLY A 18 -22.82 -5.79 12.33
CA GLY A 18 -22.46 -6.15 13.70
C GLY A 18 -23.23 -7.35 14.23
N LEU A 19 -24.55 -7.37 14.01
CA LEU A 19 -25.40 -8.52 14.38
C LEU A 19 -24.98 -9.78 13.62
N LEU A 20 -24.80 -9.70 12.31
CA LEU A 20 -24.47 -10.87 11.48
C LEU A 20 -23.06 -11.42 11.69
N ARG A 21 -22.16 -10.67 12.35
CA ARG A 21 -20.79 -11.12 12.71
C ARG A 21 -20.76 -12.10 13.88
N SER A 22 -21.84 -12.23 14.66
CA SER A 22 -21.91 -13.27 15.70
C SER A 22 -21.87 -14.66 15.06
N GLU A 23 -21.22 -15.62 15.72
CA GLU A 23 -21.10 -17.01 15.22
C GLU A 23 -22.45 -17.78 15.16
N THR A 24 -23.52 -17.20 15.71
CA THR A 24 -24.88 -17.76 15.74
C THR A 24 -25.74 -17.31 14.56
N TYR A 25 -26.59 -18.22 14.07
CA TYR A 25 -27.62 -17.90 13.06
C TYR A 25 -28.69 -16.97 13.62
N TRP A 26 -29.05 -15.94 12.85
CA TRP A 26 -30.16 -15.04 13.19
C TRP A 26 -31.44 -15.39 12.43
N LYS A 27 -32.59 -15.42 13.11
CA LYS A 27 -33.87 -15.47 12.38
C LYS A 27 -34.17 -14.11 11.77
N THR A 28 -34.89 -14.14 10.65
CA THR A 28 -35.38 -12.92 9.97
C THR A 28 -36.24 -12.07 10.89
N SER A 29 -37.07 -12.68 11.76
CA SER A 29 -37.89 -11.98 12.76
C SER A 29 -37.05 -11.16 13.72
N ASP A 30 -36.00 -11.77 14.23
CA ASP A 30 -35.18 -11.22 15.32
C ASP A 30 -34.33 -10.05 14.79
N LEU A 31 -33.79 -10.17 13.57
CA LEU A 31 -33.10 -9.07 12.90
C LEU A 31 -34.02 -7.87 12.62
N ARG A 32 -35.27 -8.13 12.24
CA ARG A 32 -36.25 -7.06 11.99
C ARG A 32 -36.57 -6.29 13.26
N GLU A 33 -36.75 -7.00 14.37
CA GLU A 33 -37.04 -6.42 15.67
C GLU A 33 -35.84 -5.60 16.18
N GLN A 34 -34.63 -6.18 16.17
CA GLN A 34 -33.40 -5.51 16.60
C GLN A 34 -33.09 -4.23 15.80
N LEU A 35 -33.39 -4.23 14.49
CA LEU A 35 -33.13 -3.10 13.60
C LEU A 35 -34.34 -2.16 13.46
N GLY A 36 -35.51 -2.51 14.00
CA GLY A 36 -36.75 -1.72 13.89
C GLY A 36 -37.23 -1.55 12.44
N VAL A 37 -37.10 -2.57 11.59
CA VAL A 37 -37.42 -2.47 10.15
C VAL A 37 -38.39 -3.52 9.63
N SER A 38 -39.07 -3.19 8.53
CA SER A 38 -39.89 -4.15 7.79
C SER A 38 -39.04 -5.27 7.16
N GLN A 39 -39.67 -6.41 6.85
CA GLN A 39 -39.02 -7.51 6.13
C GLN A 39 -38.52 -7.09 4.75
N ARG A 40 -39.30 -6.28 4.02
CA ARG A 40 -38.89 -5.76 2.72
C ARG A 40 -37.60 -4.94 2.83
N THR A 41 -37.49 -4.10 3.86
CA THR A 41 -36.29 -3.29 4.12
C THR A 41 -35.10 -4.17 4.46
N LEU A 42 -35.25 -5.13 5.38
CA LEU A 42 -34.19 -6.07 5.75
C LEU A 42 -33.68 -6.86 4.54
N MET A 43 -34.58 -7.42 3.73
CA MET A 43 -34.22 -8.20 2.55
C MET A 43 -33.47 -7.34 1.51
N ARG A 44 -33.88 -6.08 1.33
CA ARG A 44 -33.15 -5.13 0.49
C ARG A 44 -31.75 -4.85 1.00
N GLU A 45 -31.57 -4.64 2.31
CA GLU A 45 -30.24 -4.38 2.89
C GLU A 45 -29.34 -5.62 2.84
N LEU A 46 -29.87 -6.82 3.08
CA LEU A 46 -29.12 -8.07 2.89
C LEU A 46 -28.70 -8.25 1.42
N ALA A 47 -29.58 -7.94 0.47
CA ALA A 47 -29.24 -7.97 -0.95
C ALA A 47 -28.20 -6.90 -1.33
N GLU A 48 -28.24 -5.72 -0.72
CA GLU A 48 -27.20 -4.68 -0.87
C GLU A 48 -25.86 -5.14 -0.30
N LEU A 49 -25.84 -5.76 0.88
CA LEU A 49 -24.64 -6.34 1.48
C LEU A 49 -24.08 -7.46 0.59
N LYS A 50 -24.92 -8.36 0.07
CA LYS A 50 -24.49 -9.41 -0.87
C LYS A 50 -23.88 -8.82 -2.14
N ARG A 51 -24.49 -7.78 -2.72
CA ARG A 51 -23.92 -7.04 -3.86
C ARG A 51 -22.61 -6.31 -3.53
N ALA A 52 -22.45 -5.88 -2.28
CA ALA A 52 -21.20 -5.30 -1.77
C ALA A 52 -20.14 -6.36 -1.39
N GLY A 53 -20.40 -7.64 -1.65
CA GLY A 53 -19.44 -8.73 -1.46
C GLY A 53 -19.46 -9.40 -0.09
N TYR A 54 -20.44 -9.12 0.77
CA TYR A 54 -20.59 -9.84 2.03
C TYR A 54 -21.18 -11.25 1.79
N PRO A 55 -20.53 -12.34 2.23
CA PRO A 55 -21.02 -13.71 2.04
C PRO A 55 -22.05 -14.04 3.11
N ILE A 56 -23.25 -13.56 2.86
CA ILE A 56 -24.41 -13.86 3.68
C ILE A 56 -24.88 -15.27 3.33
N GLU A 57 -24.85 -16.15 4.31
CA GLU A 57 -25.46 -17.48 4.24
C GLU A 57 -26.89 -17.39 4.76
N SER A 58 -27.81 -18.04 4.04
CA SER A 58 -29.19 -18.20 4.48
C SER A 58 -29.60 -19.65 4.34
N GLU A 59 -29.92 -20.26 5.48
CA GLU A 59 -30.34 -21.66 5.55
C GLU A 59 -31.79 -21.75 6.01
N ARG A 60 -32.62 -22.54 5.30
CA ARG A 60 -34.03 -22.75 5.63
C ARG A 60 -34.18 -24.03 6.45
N GLY A 61 -34.96 -24.00 7.53
CA GLY A 61 -35.26 -25.19 8.35
C GLY A 61 -35.09 -24.94 9.85
N ARG A 62 -35.27 -25.99 10.66
CA ARG A 62 -35.02 -25.94 12.11
C ARG A 62 -33.52 -25.78 12.38
N GLY A 63 -33.14 -24.69 13.05
CA GLY A 63 -31.73 -24.33 13.28
C GLY A 63 -31.10 -23.48 12.18
N GLY A 64 -31.82 -23.23 11.07
CA GLY A 64 -31.37 -22.33 10.01
C GLY A 64 -31.61 -20.85 10.33
N GLY A 65 -30.94 -19.97 9.59
CA GLY A 65 -31.06 -18.53 9.74
C GLY A 65 -30.14 -17.78 8.80
N ILE A 66 -29.95 -16.50 9.07
CA ILE A 66 -29.12 -15.58 8.32
C ILE A 66 -27.86 -15.31 9.14
N ARG A 67 -26.68 -15.48 8.55
CA ARG A 67 -25.40 -15.13 9.17
C ARG A 67 -24.40 -14.64 8.13
N LEU A 68 -23.36 -13.96 8.56
CA LEU A 68 -22.14 -13.89 7.76
C LEU A 68 -21.43 -15.24 7.90
N ASN A 69 -20.93 -15.79 6.79
CA ASN A 69 -20.00 -16.92 6.87
C ASN A 69 -18.82 -16.50 7.78
N GLY A 70 -18.61 -17.24 8.88
CA GLY A 70 -17.60 -16.95 9.89
C GLY A 70 -16.15 -16.96 9.40
N ARG A 71 -15.93 -17.28 8.11
CA ARG A 71 -14.63 -17.22 7.42
C ARG A 71 -14.44 -15.99 6.53
N TRP A 72 -15.30 -14.96 6.63
CA TRP A 72 -15.17 -13.77 5.80
C TRP A 72 -14.54 -12.57 6.52
N GLY A 73 -13.45 -12.07 5.95
CA GLY A 73 -12.64 -10.99 6.49
C GLY A 73 -11.25 -11.46 6.91
N VAL A 74 -10.38 -10.51 7.22
CA VAL A 74 -9.02 -10.79 7.70
C VAL A 74 -9.09 -10.84 9.22
N ASN A 75 -9.25 -12.04 9.79
CA ASN A 75 -9.63 -12.19 11.21
C ASN A 75 -8.43 -11.97 12.16
N ARG A 76 -7.22 -12.36 11.73
CA ARG A 76 -5.93 -12.05 12.36
C ARG A 76 -4.86 -12.05 11.26
N LEU A 77 -4.34 -10.88 10.91
CA LEU A 77 -3.18 -10.75 10.03
C LEU A 77 -2.07 -10.07 10.83
N GLN A 78 -1.04 -10.85 11.12
CA GLN A 78 0.19 -10.32 11.70
C GLN A 78 1.12 -10.07 10.54
N LEU A 79 1.51 -8.81 10.36
CA LEU A 79 2.53 -8.40 9.42
C LEU A 79 3.73 -7.93 10.22
N ASN A 80 4.91 -8.40 9.87
CA ASN A 80 6.14 -7.81 10.34
C ASN A 80 6.37 -6.44 9.67
N HIS A 81 7.37 -5.69 10.13
CA HIS A 81 7.62 -4.34 9.61
C HIS A 81 7.84 -4.33 8.09
N GLN A 82 8.64 -5.25 7.57
CA GLN A 82 8.95 -5.37 6.14
C GLN A 82 7.71 -5.68 5.30
N GLU A 83 6.88 -6.64 5.71
CA GLU A 83 5.63 -7.00 5.00
C GLU A 83 4.65 -5.82 4.93
N VAL A 84 4.64 -4.96 5.96
CA VAL A 84 3.84 -3.73 5.95
C VAL A 84 4.33 -2.78 4.87
N VAL A 85 5.64 -2.60 4.75
CA VAL A 85 6.25 -1.77 3.70
C VAL A 85 5.87 -2.28 2.32
N GLU A 86 6.04 -3.58 2.09
CA GLU A 86 5.76 -4.25 0.82
C GLU A 86 4.27 -4.13 0.43
N LEU A 87 3.37 -4.25 1.41
CA LEU A 87 1.94 -4.05 1.20
C LEU A 87 1.60 -2.61 0.80
N ILE A 88 2.18 -1.62 1.52
CA ILE A 88 1.99 -0.19 1.20
C ILE A 88 2.51 0.11 -0.21
N LEU A 89 3.67 -0.46 -0.56
CA LEU A 89 4.27 -0.30 -1.87
C LEU A 89 3.39 -0.90 -2.97
N SER A 90 2.89 -2.11 -2.76
CA SER A 90 1.97 -2.78 -3.70
C SER A 90 0.72 -1.95 -3.96
N LEU A 91 0.14 -1.33 -2.92
CA LEU A 91 -1.01 -0.44 -3.07
C LEU A 91 -0.65 0.84 -3.82
N ALA A 92 0.52 1.42 -3.55
CA ALA A 92 1.01 2.62 -4.24
C ALA A 92 1.18 2.39 -5.75
N ILE A 93 1.74 1.24 -6.13
CA ILE A 93 1.90 0.85 -7.54
C ILE A 93 0.52 0.62 -8.17
N MET A 94 -0.39 -0.07 -7.48
CA MET A 94 -1.75 -0.25 -8.00
C MET A 94 -2.49 1.09 -8.20
N GLU A 95 -2.28 2.07 -7.30
CA GLU A 95 -2.82 3.42 -7.44
C GLU A 95 -2.27 4.13 -8.69
N SER A 96 -0.98 3.96 -9.00
CA SER A 96 -0.34 4.65 -10.13
C SER A 96 -0.69 4.05 -11.49
N LEU A 97 -1.07 2.77 -11.56
CA LEU A 97 -1.45 2.12 -12.82
C LEU A 97 -2.72 2.70 -13.45
N GLN A 98 -3.50 3.50 -12.70
CA GLN A 98 -4.79 4.08 -13.12
C GLN A 98 -5.70 3.04 -13.81
N SER A 99 -5.64 1.79 -13.35
CA SER A 99 -6.33 0.69 -14.01
C SER A 99 -7.83 0.93 -14.04
N PRO A 100 -8.49 0.80 -15.22
CA PRO A 100 -9.94 0.92 -15.33
C PRO A 100 -10.67 -0.26 -14.66
N LEU A 101 -9.95 -1.33 -14.29
CA LEU A 101 -10.49 -2.53 -13.68
C LEU A 101 -10.05 -2.65 -12.22
N LEU A 102 -10.98 -3.07 -11.35
CA LEU A 102 -10.72 -3.49 -9.96
C LEU A 102 -10.15 -2.42 -9.01
N THR A 103 -10.20 -1.13 -9.36
CA THR A 103 -9.65 -0.03 -8.53
C THR A 103 -10.67 0.67 -7.62
N SER A 104 -11.97 0.37 -7.75
CA SER A 104 -13.06 1.08 -7.07
C SER A 104 -13.01 1.03 -5.52
N ASN A 105 -12.33 0.04 -4.94
CA ASN A 105 -12.23 -0.14 -3.49
C ASN A 105 -10.84 0.18 -2.91
N LEU A 106 -9.88 0.60 -3.74
CA LEU A 106 -8.48 0.74 -3.33
C LEU A 106 -8.29 1.73 -2.16
N LYS A 107 -8.98 2.88 -2.23
CA LYS A 107 -9.01 3.87 -1.13
C LYS A 107 -9.56 3.28 0.17
N ALA A 108 -10.63 2.49 0.10
CA ALA A 108 -11.24 1.87 1.27
C ALA A 108 -10.34 0.77 1.87
N ILE A 109 -9.66 -0.02 1.04
CA ILE A 109 -8.68 -1.02 1.46
C ILE A 109 -7.53 -0.35 2.21
N LYS A 110 -6.95 0.71 1.62
CA LYS A 110 -5.89 1.51 2.22
C LYS A 110 -6.32 2.05 3.57
N GLN A 111 -7.48 2.70 3.66
CA GLN A 111 -7.99 3.22 4.94
C GLN A 111 -8.15 2.14 6.01
N LYS A 112 -8.70 0.96 5.66
CA LYS A 112 -8.84 -0.16 6.59
C LYS A 112 -7.49 -0.70 7.07
N LEU A 113 -6.51 -0.82 6.18
CA LEU A 113 -5.15 -1.25 6.54
C LEU A 113 -4.46 -0.24 7.44
N PHE A 114 -4.50 1.06 7.09
CA PHE A 114 -3.96 2.13 7.92
C PHE A 114 -4.61 2.18 9.31
N GLN A 115 -5.93 1.93 9.40
CA GLN A 115 -6.65 1.87 10.68
C GLN A 115 -6.31 0.61 11.50
N ALA A 116 -5.90 -0.49 10.85
CA ALA A 116 -5.49 -1.70 11.53
C ALA A 116 -4.14 -1.57 12.25
N PHE A 117 -3.27 -0.63 11.83
CA PHE A 117 -2.00 -0.38 12.52
C PHE A 117 -2.18 0.37 13.85
N PRO A 118 -1.41 0.01 14.89
CA PRO A 118 -1.26 0.81 16.11
C PRO A 118 -0.88 2.25 15.79
N GLN A 119 -1.35 3.21 16.58
CA GLN A 119 -1.13 4.64 16.34
C GLN A 119 0.35 5.00 16.20
N GLU A 120 1.21 4.37 17.00
CA GLU A 120 2.67 4.56 17.00
C GLU A 120 3.32 4.17 15.65
N GLN A 121 2.76 3.18 14.95
CA GLN A 121 3.30 2.70 13.68
C GLN A 121 2.77 3.47 12.47
N ARG A 122 1.62 4.17 12.61
CA ARG A 122 0.99 4.92 11.51
C ARG A 122 1.89 6.04 10.98
N SER A 123 2.63 6.70 11.85
CA SER A 123 3.57 7.78 11.46
C SER A 123 4.74 7.21 10.66
N ALA A 124 5.36 6.13 11.13
CA ALA A 124 6.46 5.44 10.44
C ALA A 124 6.03 4.99 9.03
N VAL A 125 4.87 4.33 8.95
CA VAL A 125 4.25 3.89 7.70
C VAL A 125 3.94 5.07 6.75
N SER A 126 3.38 6.17 7.27
CA SER A 126 3.09 7.36 6.48
C SER A 126 4.36 8.03 5.97
N ASN A 127 5.39 8.14 6.80
CA ASN A 127 6.68 8.73 6.44
C ASN A 127 7.38 7.90 5.37
N LEU A 128 7.37 6.57 5.51
CA LEU A 128 7.94 5.69 4.51
C LEU A 128 7.22 5.81 3.15
N ARG A 129 5.88 5.86 3.15
CA ARG A 129 5.12 6.03 1.90
C ARG A 129 5.49 7.33 1.16
N LYS A 130 5.77 8.41 1.88
CA LYS A 130 6.21 9.70 1.30
C LYS A 130 7.58 9.62 0.65
N ARG A 131 8.40 8.63 1.01
CA ARG A 131 9.73 8.39 0.44
C ARG A 131 9.69 7.53 -0.83
N ILE A 132 8.53 7.00 -1.20
CA ILE A 132 8.33 6.17 -2.38
C ILE A 132 7.52 6.96 -3.39
N MET A 133 8.11 7.21 -4.57
CA MET A 133 7.52 7.98 -5.65
C MET A 133 7.26 7.07 -6.82
N ILE A 134 6.17 7.34 -7.55
CA ILE A 134 5.86 6.63 -8.78
C ILE A 134 5.80 7.67 -9.89
N GLY A 135 6.63 7.51 -10.92
CA GLY A 135 6.67 8.37 -12.09
C GLY A 135 6.05 7.70 -13.31
N SER A 136 6.30 8.30 -14.48
CA SER A 136 5.85 7.75 -15.76
C SER A 136 6.57 6.43 -16.11
N ASN A 137 5.97 5.62 -16.97
CA ASN A 137 6.60 4.38 -17.44
C ASN A 137 7.96 4.66 -18.09
N ALA A 138 8.91 3.77 -17.88
CA ALA A 138 10.21 3.85 -18.54
C ALA A 138 10.08 3.65 -20.06
N GLY A 139 10.89 4.36 -20.83
CA GLY A 139 10.93 4.21 -22.29
C GLY A 139 11.46 2.83 -22.72
N ALA A 140 11.05 2.36 -23.91
CA ALA A 140 11.35 1.01 -24.40
C ALA A 140 12.85 0.66 -24.37
N ASP A 141 13.74 1.60 -24.75
CA ASP A 141 15.19 1.40 -24.73
C ASP A 141 15.76 1.24 -23.30
N THR A 142 15.10 1.85 -22.32
CA THR A 142 15.49 1.73 -20.90
C THR A 142 15.09 0.36 -20.37
N VAL A 143 13.91 -0.13 -20.77
CA VAL A 143 13.35 -1.43 -20.38
C VAL A 143 14.12 -2.58 -21.02
N SER A 144 14.55 -2.46 -22.27
CA SER A 144 15.30 -3.52 -22.97
C SER A 144 16.67 -3.82 -22.33
N ARG A 145 17.22 -2.87 -21.56
CA ARG A 145 18.49 -3.00 -20.83
C ARG A 145 18.29 -3.30 -19.34
N TYR A 146 17.05 -3.52 -18.91
CA TYR A 146 16.76 -3.84 -17.51
C TYR A 146 17.30 -5.23 -17.15
N VAL A 147 17.97 -5.31 -16.02
CA VAL A 147 18.43 -6.56 -15.42
C VAL A 147 17.88 -6.64 -14.01
N THR A 148 17.36 -7.81 -13.63
CA THR A 148 16.93 -8.02 -12.25
C THR A 148 18.15 -7.95 -11.33
N PRO A 149 18.19 -7.04 -10.35
CA PRO A 149 19.29 -6.97 -9.38
C PRO A 149 19.41 -8.28 -8.59
N GLU A 150 20.61 -8.59 -8.12
CA GLU A 150 20.80 -9.72 -7.20
C GLU A 150 20.01 -9.49 -5.90
N HIS A 151 19.57 -10.59 -5.29
CA HIS A 151 18.75 -10.55 -4.07
C HIS A 151 19.47 -9.85 -2.92
N THR A 152 20.75 -10.16 -2.72
CA THR A 152 21.61 -9.60 -1.67
C THR A 152 21.80 -8.08 -1.80
N ILE A 153 21.91 -7.59 -3.03
CA ILE A 153 21.96 -6.15 -3.34
C ILE A 153 20.62 -5.50 -2.97
N SER A 154 19.51 -6.14 -3.36
CA SER A 154 18.16 -5.65 -3.07
C SER A 154 17.88 -5.58 -1.57
N GLU A 155 18.29 -6.59 -0.81
CA GLU A 155 18.18 -6.63 0.66
C GLU A 155 18.99 -5.51 1.32
N SER A 156 20.25 -5.33 0.92
CA SER A 156 21.12 -4.27 1.47
C SER A 156 20.57 -2.87 1.21
N ILE A 157 20.01 -2.65 0.02
CA ILE A 157 19.34 -1.38 -0.34
C ILE A 157 18.08 -1.19 0.51
N ALA A 158 17.24 -2.21 0.65
CA ALA A 158 16.00 -2.13 1.40
C ALA A 158 16.28 -1.81 2.88
N GLU A 159 17.23 -2.51 3.50
CA GLU A 159 17.63 -2.27 4.89
C GLU A 159 18.21 -0.86 5.07
N ALA A 160 19.17 -0.45 4.24
CA ALA A 160 19.76 0.89 4.33
C ALA A 160 18.71 2.01 4.14
N PHE A 161 17.77 1.82 3.22
CA PHE A 161 16.67 2.76 2.99
C PHE A 161 15.73 2.83 4.19
N LEU A 162 15.33 1.70 4.76
CA LEU A 162 14.39 1.65 5.90
C LEU A 162 15.02 2.22 7.17
N GLU A 163 16.25 1.81 7.48
CA GLU A 163 16.96 2.16 8.71
C GLU A 163 17.78 3.46 8.62
N GLN A 164 17.76 4.10 7.44
CA GLN A 164 18.47 5.36 7.14
C GLN A 164 19.97 5.25 7.39
N TYR A 165 20.56 4.13 6.98
CA TYR A 165 22.01 3.94 6.96
C TYR A 165 22.61 4.39 5.62
N GLY A 166 23.85 4.86 5.67
CA GLY A 166 24.66 5.07 4.47
C GLY A 166 24.87 3.75 3.76
N LEU A 167 24.94 3.81 2.43
CA LEU A 167 25.10 2.63 1.58
C LEU A 167 26.30 2.84 0.66
N GLU A 168 27.28 1.97 0.75
CA GLU A 168 28.36 1.89 -0.22
C GLU A 168 27.88 1.05 -1.41
N ILE A 169 28.00 1.60 -2.62
CA ILE A 169 27.59 0.94 -3.86
C ILE A 169 28.72 0.93 -4.89
N ASP A 170 28.87 -0.19 -5.58
CA ASP A 170 29.61 -0.27 -6.84
C ASP A 170 28.62 -0.07 -7.98
N TYR A 171 28.77 1.03 -8.72
CA TYR A 171 27.80 1.48 -9.71
C TYR A 171 28.40 1.58 -11.10
N GLU A 172 27.68 1.06 -12.09
CA GLU A 172 28.01 1.17 -13.51
C GLU A 172 27.10 2.21 -14.19
N SER A 173 27.68 3.29 -14.70
CA SER A 173 26.93 4.33 -15.39
C SER A 173 26.42 3.88 -16.78
N ASP A 174 25.58 4.71 -17.42
CA ASP A 174 25.16 4.45 -18.80
C ASP A 174 26.32 4.42 -19.80
N SER A 175 27.39 5.16 -19.50
CA SER A 175 28.61 5.20 -20.30
C SER A 175 29.56 4.04 -20.00
N GLY A 176 29.18 3.09 -19.14
CA GLY A 176 30.00 1.98 -18.69
C GLY A 176 31.07 2.36 -17.65
N ALA A 177 31.05 3.59 -17.12
CA ALA A 177 32.00 3.99 -16.09
C ALA A 177 31.64 3.35 -14.75
N GLN A 178 32.60 2.65 -14.14
CA GLN A 178 32.43 2.03 -12.84
C GLN A 178 32.95 2.94 -11.72
N THR A 179 32.17 3.08 -10.66
CA THR A 179 32.52 3.91 -9.49
C THR A 179 32.02 3.27 -8.20
N THR A 180 32.83 3.33 -7.16
CA THR A 180 32.41 3.02 -5.78
C THR A 180 32.04 4.32 -5.07
N ARG A 181 30.87 4.36 -4.42
CA ARG A 181 30.36 5.57 -3.76
C ARG A 181 29.65 5.24 -2.46
N VAL A 182 29.73 6.14 -1.48
CA VAL A 182 28.85 6.12 -0.32
C VAL A 182 27.69 7.07 -0.58
N ILE A 183 26.46 6.56 -0.47
CA ILE A 183 25.23 7.31 -0.75
C ILE A 183 24.28 7.25 0.45
N GLU A 184 23.44 8.27 0.59
CA GLU A 184 22.35 8.31 1.55
C GLU A 184 21.01 8.14 0.81
N ALA A 185 20.38 6.97 0.91
CA ALA A 185 19.18 6.63 0.13
C ALA A 185 17.91 7.33 0.68
N HIS A 186 17.63 8.54 0.19
CA HIS A 186 16.55 9.38 0.71
C HIS A 186 15.18 8.94 0.19
N TYR A 187 15.06 8.73 -1.13
CA TYR A 187 13.82 8.40 -1.82
C TYR A 187 14.03 7.27 -2.82
N ILE A 188 12.95 6.53 -3.09
CA ILE A 188 12.89 5.54 -4.17
C ILE A 188 11.88 6.02 -5.21
N LEU A 189 12.25 5.96 -6.49
CA LEU A 189 11.39 6.26 -7.62
C LEU A 189 11.17 4.99 -8.45
N LEU A 190 9.91 4.69 -8.74
CA LEU A 190 9.53 3.68 -9.71
C LEU A 190 9.04 4.34 -11.00
N ASN A 191 9.80 4.16 -12.08
CA ASN A 191 9.32 4.40 -13.45
C ASN A 191 9.16 3.03 -14.09
N TRP A 192 7.96 2.44 -13.99
CA TRP A 192 7.76 1.01 -14.23
C TRP A 192 8.41 0.54 -15.54
N PRO A 193 9.20 -0.56 -15.53
CA PRO A 193 9.57 -1.42 -14.38
C PRO A 193 10.89 -1.04 -13.68
N ILE A 194 11.47 0.13 -13.99
CA ILE A 194 12.80 0.53 -13.54
C ILE A 194 12.74 1.24 -12.18
N TRP A 195 13.57 0.77 -11.26
CA TRP A 195 13.71 1.34 -9.93
C TRP A 195 14.94 2.23 -9.82
N TYR A 196 14.78 3.36 -9.16
CA TYR A 196 15.83 4.32 -8.91
C TYR A 196 15.91 4.65 -7.42
N ILE A 197 17.13 4.85 -6.93
CA ILE A 197 17.41 5.50 -5.65
C ILE A 197 17.73 6.95 -5.94
N THR A 198 17.08 7.87 -5.23
CA THR A 198 17.55 9.25 -5.14
C THR A 198 18.25 9.45 -3.82
N ALA A 199 19.48 9.93 -3.90
CA ALA A 199 20.39 9.96 -2.78
C ALA A 199 21.29 11.19 -2.78
N TRP A 200 21.80 11.52 -1.60
CA TRP A 200 22.99 12.36 -1.48
C TRP A 200 24.22 11.51 -1.78
N ASP A 201 25.05 11.93 -2.74
CA ASP A 201 26.26 11.23 -3.17
C ASP A 201 27.49 11.91 -2.56
N HIS A 202 28.14 11.25 -1.59
CA HIS A 202 29.32 11.80 -0.91
C HIS A 202 30.53 11.96 -1.83
N LEU A 203 30.61 11.21 -2.94
CA LEU A 203 31.70 11.39 -3.91
C LEU A 203 31.55 12.69 -4.71
N ARG A 204 30.31 13.16 -4.89
CA ARG A 204 29.98 14.33 -5.72
C ARG A 204 29.52 15.53 -4.91
N GLU A 205 29.30 15.34 -3.61
CA GLU A 205 28.76 16.33 -2.67
C GLU A 205 27.47 16.97 -3.20
N ASP A 206 26.62 16.14 -3.84
CA ASP A 206 25.39 16.60 -4.45
C ASP A 206 24.37 15.45 -4.51
N SER A 207 23.12 15.83 -4.69
CA SER A 207 22.01 14.97 -5.03
C SER A 207 22.27 14.22 -6.35
N ARG A 208 21.94 12.92 -6.39
CA ARG A 208 21.95 12.09 -7.61
C ARG A 208 20.88 11.02 -7.61
N MET A 209 20.62 10.50 -8.81
CA MET A 209 19.73 9.36 -9.03
C MET A 209 20.52 8.17 -9.59
N PHE A 210 20.30 7.00 -9.00
CA PHE A 210 20.97 5.75 -9.34
C PHE A 210 19.94 4.70 -9.73
N ARG A 211 20.16 4.03 -10.85
CA ARG A 211 19.36 2.89 -11.27
C ARG A 211 19.72 1.66 -10.45
N ILE A 212 18.75 1.03 -9.79
CA ILE A 212 19.04 -0.13 -8.93
C ILE A 212 19.63 -1.29 -9.74
N ASP A 213 19.14 -1.51 -10.96
CA ASP A 213 19.65 -2.55 -11.88
C ASP A 213 21.09 -2.36 -12.34
N ARG A 214 21.70 -1.20 -12.04
CA ARG A 214 23.09 -0.88 -12.37
C ARG A 214 24.05 -0.93 -11.18
N ILE A 215 23.53 -1.24 -10.00
CA ILE A 215 24.33 -1.48 -8.81
C ILE A 215 24.86 -2.92 -8.90
N LYS A 216 26.18 -3.07 -8.89
CA LYS A 216 26.88 -4.37 -8.98
C LYS A 216 27.19 -4.96 -7.61
N ASN A 217 27.21 -4.12 -6.58
CA ASN A 217 27.43 -4.51 -5.19
C ASN A 217 26.86 -3.42 -4.28
N ALA A 218 26.35 -3.80 -3.11
CA ALA A 218 25.80 -2.88 -2.13
C ALA A 218 26.14 -3.36 -0.72
N ARG A 219 26.63 -2.45 0.13
CA ARG A 219 27.02 -2.75 1.51
C ARG A 219 26.62 -1.61 2.44
N ILE A 220 25.96 -1.96 3.54
CA ILE A 220 25.55 -0.99 4.56
C ILE A 220 26.79 -0.45 5.28
N VAL A 221 26.80 0.87 5.47
CA VAL A 221 27.81 1.61 6.24
C VAL A 221 27.19 2.03 7.56
N ALA A 222 27.94 1.93 8.66
CA ALA A 222 27.43 2.19 10.01
C ALA A 222 26.99 3.64 10.28
N SER A 223 27.21 4.56 9.34
CA SER A 223 26.75 5.95 9.42
C SER A 223 25.24 6.04 9.19
N ARG A 224 24.50 6.67 10.11
CA ARG A 224 23.11 7.05 9.89
C ARG A 224 23.00 8.46 9.32
N PHE A 225 21.97 8.70 8.52
CA PHE A 225 21.65 10.02 7.98
C PHE A 225 20.25 10.47 8.37
N SER A 226 20.03 11.78 8.37
CA SER A 226 18.70 12.37 8.54
C SER A 226 18.14 12.71 7.17
N LEU A 227 16.83 12.47 6.97
CA LEU A 227 16.17 12.77 5.71
C LEU A 227 16.26 14.26 5.40
N LYS A 228 16.89 14.59 4.28
CA LYS A 228 16.77 15.88 3.63
C LYS A 228 15.38 16.05 2.98
N PRO A 229 14.87 17.28 2.88
CA PRO A 229 13.62 17.58 2.19
C PRO A 229 13.65 17.14 0.72
N ILE A 230 12.49 16.87 0.14
CA ILE A 230 12.41 16.38 -1.25
C ILE A 230 12.86 17.45 -2.23
N GLU A 231 12.71 18.72 -1.85
CA GLU A 231 13.09 19.92 -2.59
C GLU A 231 14.57 19.92 -2.97
N ASP A 232 15.43 19.35 -2.13
CA ASP A 232 16.87 19.18 -2.39
C ASP A 232 17.15 18.21 -3.55
N PHE A 233 16.13 17.47 -4.00
CA PHE A 233 16.23 16.46 -5.04
C PHE A 233 15.36 16.76 -6.28
N ILE A 234 14.45 17.75 -6.22
CA ILE A 234 13.53 18.17 -7.31
C ILE A 234 14.25 18.49 -8.62
N GLY A 235 15.43 19.11 -8.57
CA GLY A 235 16.18 19.44 -9.78
C GLY A 235 16.47 18.24 -10.68
N ILE A 236 16.75 17.07 -10.08
CA ILE A 236 17.02 15.81 -10.79
C ILE A 236 15.73 15.17 -11.31
N TYR A 237 14.60 15.47 -10.68
CA TYR A 237 13.30 14.90 -10.98
C TYR A 237 12.56 15.59 -12.14
N THR A 238 12.96 16.80 -12.54
CA THR A 238 12.25 17.63 -13.53
C THR A 238 11.83 16.88 -14.83
N PRO A 239 12.65 15.99 -15.43
CA PRO A 239 12.25 15.23 -16.61
C PRO A 239 11.16 14.16 -16.35
N TYR A 240 10.98 13.74 -15.09
CA TYR A 240 10.18 12.58 -14.70
C TYR A 240 8.84 12.95 -14.02
N TYR A 241 8.61 14.25 -13.75
CA TYR A 241 7.46 14.78 -13.01
C TYR A 241 6.51 15.63 -13.85
N GLN A 242 6.49 15.49 -15.18
CA GLN A 242 5.37 16.00 -16.00
C GLN A 242 4.08 15.18 -15.75
N SER A 243 3.57 15.21 -14.52
CA SER A 243 2.20 14.90 -14.06
C SER A 243 2.21 14.59 -12.55
N ILE A 244 2.18 15.63 -11.72
CA ILE A 244 1.32 15.63 -10.53
C ILE A 244 0.16 16.57 -10.83
#